data_AF-A0A843C806-F1
#
_entry.id   AF-A0A843C806-F1
#
_cell.length_a   1.000
_cell.length_b   1.000
_cell.length_c   1.000
_cell.angle_alpha   90.00
_cell.angle_beta   90.00
_cell.angle_gamma   90.00
#
_symmetry.space_group_name_H-M   'P 1'
#
loop_
_entity.id
_entity.type
_entity.pdbx_description
1 polymer ?
#
loop_
_entity_poly.entity_id
_entity_poly.type
_entity_poly.pdbx_seq_one_letter_code
_entity_poly.pdbx_strand_id
1 'polypeptide(L)'
;MCDNEIKIIERLQEENALLKEENKILKTSIEELEARLAKYENAHAPPSLRQGGNSGTGRKKSSGKKPGQKKGHKGITRPQPEPDSEVEVTADRCPYCDTKLGSPFRIESEIIEDIP
;
A
#
# COMPACT_ATOMS: atom_id res chain seq x y z
N MET A 1 64.54 -26.67 -24.67
CA MET A 1 63.80 -25.65 -23.89
C MET A 1 64.79 -25.05 -22.92
N CYS A 2 64.93 -23.73 -22.94
CA CYS A 2 65.86 -23.04 -22.04
C CYS A 2 65.29 -23.11 -20.61
N ASP A 3 66.14 -23.25 -19.59
CA ASP A 3 65.72 -23.37 -18.18
C ASP A 3 64.81 -22.22 -17.71
N ASN A 4 64.93 -21.07 -18.36
CA ASN A 4 64.10 -19.90 -18.11
C ASN A 4 62.66 -20.07 -18.62
N GLU A 5 62.46 -20.75 -19.74
CA GLU A 5 61.13 -21.04 -20.29
C GLU A 5 60.38 -22.04 -19.39
N ILE A 6 61.08 -23.01 -18.83
CA ILE A 6 60.52 -24.01 -17.90
C ILE A 6 60.01 -23.32 -16.63
N LYS A 7 60.82 -22.45 -16.02
CA LYS A 7 60.41 -21.67 -14.83
C LYS A 7 59.20 -20.76 -15.08
N ILE A 8 59.09 -20.21 -16.29
CA ILE A 8 57.93 -19.39 -16.66
C ILE A 8 56.67 -20.25 -16.75
N ILE A 9 56.77 -21.43 -17.37
CA ILE A 9 55.65 -22.37 -17.51
C ILE A 9 55.16 -22.85 -16.14
N GLU A 10 56.07 -23.21 -15.23
CA GLU A 10 55.71 -23.66 -13.87
C GLU A 10 54.95 -22.59 -13.09
N ARG A 11 55.46 -21.35 -13.08
CA ARG A 11 54.77 -20.22 -12.44
C ARG A 11 53.40 -19.93 -13.05
N LEU A 12 53.29 -19.99 -14.38
CA LEU A 12 52.00 -19.81 -15.06
C LEU A 12 51.01 -20.94 -14.74
N GLN A 13 51.50 -22.16 -14.52
CA GLN A 13 50.67 -23.29 -14.10
C GLN A 13 50.18 -23.12 -12.66
N GLU A 14 51.05 -22.65 -11.76
CA GLU A 14 50.68 -22.31 -10.38
C GLU A 14 49.63 -21.20 -10.32
N GLU A 15 49.85 -20.09 -11.04
CA GLU A 15 48.86 -18.99 -11.13
C GLU A 15 47.53 -19.48 -11.71
N ASN A 16 47.56 -20.31 -12.77
CA ASN A 16 46.33 -20.89 -13.33
C ASN A 16 45.61 -21.81 -12.34
N ALA A 17 46.34 -22.55 -11.50
CA ALA A 17 45.73 -23.40 -10.49
C ALA A 17 45.03 -22.55 -9.42
N LEU A 18 45.69 -21.50 -8.93
CA LEU A 18 45.13 -20.56 -7.96
C LEU A 18 43.88 -19.85 -8.51
N LEU A 19 43.98 -19.31 -9.72
CA LEU A 19 42.86 -18.62 -10.37
C LEU A 19 41.66 -19.55 -10.62
N LYS A 20 41.90 -20.84 -10.91
CA LYS A 20 40.82 -21.83 -11.07
C LYS A 20 40.10 -22.11 -9.75
N GLU A 21 40.84 -22.19 -8.65
CA GLU A 21 40.25 -22.41 -7.33
C GLU A 21 39.42 -21.20 -6.90
N GLU A 22 39.95 -19.98 -7.08
CA GLU A 22 39.21 -18.75 -6.80
C GLU A 22 37.94 -18.65 -7.65
N ASN A 23 38.03 -18.94 -8.95
CA ASN A 23 36.86 -18.98 -9.83
C ASN A 23 35.81 -19.98 -9.37
N LYS A 24 36.23 -21.14 -8.83
CA LYS A 24 35.31 -22.15 -8.33
C LYS A 24 34.56 -21.63 -7.10
N ILE A 25 35.28 -21.01 -6.15
CA ILE A 25 34.70 -20.41 -4.95
C ILE A 25 33.71 -19.31 -5.33
N LEU A 26 34.11 -18.39 -6.22
CA LEU A 26 33.25 -17.30 -6.66
C LEU A 26 31.98 -17.80 -7.35
N LYS A 27 32.09 -18.82 -8.23
CA LYS A 27 30.93 -19.43 -8.87
C LYS A 27 29.97 -20.04 -7.85
N THR A 28 30.48 -20.76 -6.85
CA THR A 28 29.62 -21.30 -5.79
C THR A 28 28.91 -20.21 -5.00
N SER A 29 29.60 -19.12 -4.66
CA SER A 29 28.96 -17.99 -3.97
C SER A 29 27.92 -17.29 -4.84
N ILE A 30 28.15 -17.18 -6.15
CA ILE A 30 27.16 -16.61 -7.09
C ILE A 30 25.91 -17.48 -7.12
N GLU A 31 26.05 -18.80 -7.29
CA GLU A 31 24.92 -19.74 -7.30
C GLU A 31 24.09 -19.67 -6.01
N GLU A 32 24.75 -19.62 -4.84
CA GLU A 32 24.08 -19.46 -3.55
C GLU A 32 23.30 -18.14 -3.43
N LEU A 33 23.90 -17.04 -3.91
CA LEU A 33 23.28 -15.72 -3.88
C LEU A 33 22.10 -15.63 -4.84
N GLU A 34 22.23 -16.17 -6.06
CA GLU A 34 21.15 -16.24 -7.04
C GLU A 34 19.98 -17.07 -6.51
N ALA A 35 20.24 -18.23 -5.91
CA ALA A 35 19.20 -19.05 -5.27
C ALA A 35 18.49 -18.33 -4.12
N ARG A 36 19.21 -17.46 -3.39
CA ARG A 36 18.62 -16.61 -2.34
C ARG A 36 17.77 -15.48 -2.92
N LEU A 37 18.22 -14.83 -3.99
CA LEU A 37 17.51 -13.72 -4.65
C LEU A 37 16.24 -14.18 -5.38
N ALA A 38 16.25 -15.39 -5.96
CA ALA A 38 15.09 -15.98 -6.63
C ALA A 38 13.81 -15.98 -5.77
N LYS A 39 13.94 -16.02 -4.43
CA LYS A 39 12.82 -15.95 -3.47
C LYS A 39 12.12 -14.59 -3.46
N TYR A 40 12.82 -13.52 -3.81
CA TYR A 40 12.33 -12.14 -3.73
C TYR A 40 11.99 -11.56 -5.11
N GLU A 41 12.68 -12.00 -6.16
CA GLU A 41 12.54 -11.46 -7.51
C GLU A 41 11.45 -12.14 -8.36
N ASN A 42 10.80 -13.19 -7.86
CA ASN A 42 9.71 -13.85 -8.60
C ASN A 42 8.55 -12.87 -8.90
N ALA A 43 7.93 -12.98 -10.08
CA ALA A 43 6.84 -12.12 -10.55
C ALA A 43 5.59 -12.18 -9.64
N HIS A 44 5.41 -13.29 -8.94
CA HIS A 44 4.33 -13.49 -7.97
C HIS A 44 4.73 -13.15 -6.53
N ALA A 45 5.97 -12.67 -6.29
CA ALA A 45 6.38 -12.21 -4.97
C ALA A 45 5.68 -10.88 -4.65
N PRO A 46 5.00 -10.76 -3.50
CA PRO A 46 4.31 -9.53 -3.14
C PRO A 46 5.29 -8.36 -2.95
N PRO A 47 4.89 -7.10 -3.23
CA PRO A 47 5.77 -5.93 -3.12
C PRO A 47 6.40 -5.76 -1.73
N SER A 48 5.68 -6.18 -0.68
CA SER A 48 6.12 -6.12 0.72
C SER A 48 7.32 -7.00 1.04
N LEU A 49 7.58 -8.05 0.25
CA LEU A 49 8.79 -8.87 0.37
C LEU A 49 9.98 -8.26 -0.38
N ARG A 50 9.74 -7.52 -1.47
CA ARG A 50 10.77 -6.93 -2.34
C ARG A 50 11.44 -5.70 -1.72
N GLN A 51 10.67 -4.84 -1.07
CA GLN A 51 11.20 -3.72 -0.29
C GLN A 51 11.62 -4.22 1.09
N GLY A 52 12.81 -4.84 1.19
CA GLY A 52 13.53 -5.17 2.44
C GLY A 52 12.64 -5.15 3.67
N GLY A 53 11.85 -6.21 3.84
CA GLY A 53 10.68 -6.24 4.72
C GLY A 53 11.01 -5.95 6.18
N ASN A 54 11.05 -4.68 6.54
CA ASN A 54 10.99 -4.19 7.92
C ASN A 54 9.55 -4.27 8.48
N SER A 55 8.75 -5.23 8.00
CA SER A 55 7.35 -5.41 8.40
C SER A 55 7.15 -6.37 9.58
N GLY A 56 8.22 -6.93 10.15
CA GLY A 56 8.13 -8.06 11.08
C GLY A 56 8.41 -7.77 12.55
N THR A 57 9.47 -7.02 12.86
CA THR A 57 9.98 -6.92 14.25
C THR A 57 9.39 -5.77 15.05
N GLY A 58 8.52 -4.98 14.43
CA GLY A 58 7.93 -3.78 15.01
C GLY A 58 6.40 -3.77 14.97
N ARG A 59 5.73 -4.93 15.02
CA ARG A 59 4.30 -4.94 15.37
C ARG A 59 4.17 -4.43 16.82
N LYS A 60 4.22 -3.11 16.99
CA LYS A 60 3.85 -2.46 18.24
C LYS A 60 2.48 -3.03 18.57
N LYS A 61 2.37 -3.70 19.73
CA LYS A 61 1.09 -4.16 20.26
C LYS A 61 0.08 -3.04 20.01
N SER A 62 -1.05 -3.38 19.38
CA SER A 62 -2.12 -2.41 19.15
C SER A 62 -2.29 -1.63 20.44
N SER A 63 -2.12 -0.31 20.39
CA SER A 63 -1.93 0.52 21.59
C SER A 63 -3.13 0.56 22.55
N GLY A 64 -4.12 -0.33 22.37
CA GLY A 64 -5.41 -0.37 23.05
C GLY A 64 -6.30 0.83 22.69
N LYS A 65 -5.75 1.82 21.98
CA LYS A 65 -6.46 3.02 21.58
C LYS A 65 -7.43 2.66 20.48
N LYS A 66 -8.68 3.08 20.67
CA LYS A 66 -9.70 3.02 19.63
C LYS A 66 -9.17 3.81 18.42
N PRO A 67 -9.27 3.25 17.20
CA PRO A 67 -9.01 4.02 16.00
C PRO A 67 -9.96 5.23 15.95
N GLY A 68 -9.48 6.36 15.44
CA GLY A 68 -10.26 7.59 15.33
C GLY A 68 -9.75 8.75 16.20
N GLN A 69 -10.57 9.81 16.21
CA GLN A 69 -10.23 11.08 16.85
C GLN A 69 -10.20 10.93 18.38
N LYS A 70 -9.15 11.47 19.05
CA LYS A 70 -9.00 11.35 20.51
C LYS A 70 -10.06 12.19 21.24
N LYS A 71 -10.37 11.81 22.48
CA LYS A 71 -11.20 12.64 23.38
C LYS A 71 -10.57 14.04 23.51
N GLY A 72 -11.39 15.08 23.37
CA GLY A 72 -10.96 16.48 23.50
C GLY A 72 -10.60 17.19 22.20
N HIS A 73 -10.59 16.52 21.05
CA HIS A 73 -10.53 17.25 19.79
C HIS A 73 -11.89 17.87 19.45
N LYS A 74 -11.89 19.13 19.05
CA LYS A 74 -13.07 19.84 18.54
C LYS A 74 -13.45 19.27 17.18
N GLY A 75 -14.72 18.95 16.98
CA GLY A 75 -15.26 18.62 15.67
C GLY A 75 -15.17 19.84 14.74
N ILE A 76 -14.82 19.61 13.47
CA ILE A 76 -14.79 20.64 12.42
C ILE A 76 -15.96 20.41 11.45
N THR A 77 -17.00 19.71 11.89
CA THR A 77 -18.20 19.51 11.08
C THR A 77 -18.77 20.88 10.70
N ARG A 78 -19.04 21.05 9.40
CA ARG A 78 -19.66 22.27 8.87
C ARG A 78 -21.03 22.47 9.56
N PRO A 79 -21.34 23.66 10.09
CA PRO A 79 -22.68 23.94 10.61
C PRO A 79 -23.69 23.89 9.47
N GLN A 80 -24.94 23.47 9.76
CA GLN A 80 -26.03 23.64 8.81
C GLN A 80 -26.28 25.14 8.60
N PRO A 81 -26.38 25.62 7.36
CA PRO A 81 -26.71 27.01 7.10
C PRO A 81 -28.18 27.30 7.41
N GLU A 82 -28.47 28.57 7.65
CA GLU A 82 -29.84 29.07 7.68
C GLU A 82 -30.35 29.22 6.23
N PRO A 83 -31.57 28.77 5.91
CA PRO A 83 -32.12 28.89 4.56
C PRO A 83 -32.49 30.35 4.24
N ASP A 84 -32.18 30.79 3.01
CA ASP A 84 -32.59 32.12 2.52
C ASP A 84 -34.10 32.20 2.22
N SER A 85 -34.70 31.06 1.84
CA SER A 85 -36.13 30.94 1.54
C SER A 85 -36.66 29.56 1.87
N GLU A 86 -37.93 29.50 2.28
CA GLU A 86 -38.65 28.26 2.58
C GLU A 86 -39.81 28.09 1.60
N VAL A 87 -39.96 26.89 1.04
CA VAL A 87 -41.04 26.55 0.09
C VAL A 87 -41.81 25.34 0.62
N GLU A 88 -43.11 25.52 0.83
CA GLU A 88 -43.98 24.41 1.22
C GLU A 88 -44.30 23.51 0.02
N VAL A 89 -43.93 22.23 0.12
CA VAL A 89 -44.18 21.23 -0.94
C VAL A 89 -45.32 20.31 -0.50
N THR A 90 -46.53 20.88 -0.40
CA THR A 90 -47.75 20.15 -0.05
C THR A 90 -48.68 19.99 -1.27
N ALA A 91 -49.54 18.97 -1.24
CA ALA A 91 -50.54 18.73 -2.26
C ALA A 91 -51.92 18.60 -1.62
N ASP A 92 -52.92 19.30 -2.17
CA ASP A 92 -54.30 19.25 -1.68
C ASP A 92 -55.06 18.02 -2.19
N ARG A 93 -54.64 17.46 -3.32
CA ARG A 93 -55.34 16.37 -4.02
C ARG A 93 -54.37 15.31 -4.50
N CYS A 94 -54.85 14.06 -4.53
CA CYS A 94 -54.10 12.95 -5.07
C CYS A 94 -53.90 13.12 -6.59
N PRO A 95 -52.67 13.11 -7.13
CA PRO A 95 -52.43 13.31 -8.56
C PRO A 95 -52.96 12.17 -9.44
N TYR A 96 -53.36 11.03 -8.86
CA TYR A 96 -53.85 9.86 -9.60
C TYR A 96 -55.38 9.71 -9.60
N CYS A 97 -56.05 10.06 -8.50
CA CYS A 97 -57.49 9.87 -8.35
C CYS A 97 -58.27 11.14 -7.95
N ASP A 98 -57.58 12.28 -7.85
CA ASP A 98 -58.12 13.61 -7.53
C ASP A 98 -58.87 13.73 -6.18
N THR A 99 -58.79 12.71 -5.34
CA THR A 99 -59.35 12.72 -3.98
C THR A 99 -58.62 13.75 -3.11
N LYS A 100 -59.38 14.51 -2.32
CA LYS A 100 -58.82 15.48 -1.35
C LYS A 100 -57.96 14.75 -0.31
N LEU A 101 -56.74 15.25 -0.12
CA LEU A 101 -55.81 14.73 0.88
C LEU A 101 -56.17 15.31 2.26
N GLY A 102 -55.92 14.51 3.30
CA GLY A 102 -56.13 14.90 4.70
C GLY A 102 -54.87 15.49 5.33
N SER A 103 -54.85 15.58 6.67
CA SER A 103 -53.67 16.03 7.39
C SER A 103 -52.47 15.08 7.16
N PRO A 104 -51.26 15.61 6.93
CA PRO A 104 -50.07 14.79 6.76
C PRO A 104 -49.75 14.02 8.04
N PHE A 105 -49.29 12.77 7.90
CA PHE A 105 -48.86 11.96 9.05
C PHE A 105 -47.42 12.27 9.48
N ARG A 106 -46.60 12.83 8.59
CA ARG A 106 -45.20 13.20 8.80
C ARG A 106 -44.84 14.39 7.91
N ILE A 107 -44.01 15.29 8.43
CA ILE A 107 -43.43 16.41 7.70
C ILE A 107 -41.91 16.23 7.76
N GLU A 108 -41.24 16.37 6.61
CA GLU A 108 -39.79 16.34 6.48
C GLU A 108 -39.34 17.69 5.89
N SER A 109 -38.15 18.13 6.28
CA SER A 109 -37.54 19.37 5.80
C SER A 109 -36.14 19.06 5.26
N GLU A 110 -35.83 19.55 4.05
CA GLU A 110 -34.54 19.41 3.40
C GLU A 110 -34.01 20.80 3.03
N ILE A 111 -32.73 21.07 3.33
CA ILE A 111 -32.05 22.32 2.97
C ILE A 111 -31.23 22.03 1.71
N ILE A 112 -31.55 22.72 0.62
CA ILE A 112 -30.83 22.63 -0.66
C ILE A 112 -29.91 23.84 -0.76
N GLU A 113 -28.61 23.60 -0.96
CA GLU A 113 -27.60 24.65 -1.08
C GLU A 113 -26.98 24.62 -2.48
N ASP A 114 -26.98 25.77 -3.17
CA ASP A 114 -26.25 25.94 -4.43
C ASP A 114 -24.82 26.41 -4.15
N ILE A 115 -23.85 25.50 -4.32
CA ILE A 115 -22.41 25.79 -4.18
C ILE A 115 -21.83 26.13 -5.57
N PRO A 116 -21.12 27.26 -5.76
CA PRO A 116 -20.52 27.64 -7.03
C PRO A 116 -19.32 26.79 -7.46
#